data_AF-J9EPE5-F1
#
_entry.id   AF-J9EPE5-F1
#
_cell.length_a   1.000
_cell.length_b   1.000
_cell.length_c   1.000
_cell.angle_alpha   90.00
_cell.angle_beta   90.00
_cell.angle_gamma   90.00
#
_symmetry.space_group_name_H-M   'P 1'
#
loop_
_entity.id
_entity.type
_entity.pdbx_description
1 polymer ?
#
loop_
_entity_poly.entity_id
_entity_poly.type
_entity_poly.pdbx_seq_one_letter_code
_entity_poly.pdbx_strand_id
1 'polypeptide(L)'
;MENFCFQDFDFHEAESEAADIRQSNTLPSVRTLRGHQGPAAFLLKGSRLDEHGCDSVTPIAYTHIDMGACMGSHPQVSYPNPLLALVATYIFPHISLSFKM
;
A
#
# COMPACT_ATOMS: atom_id res chain seq x y z
N MET A 1 -4.06 8.52 -22.19
CA MET A 1 -3.40 8.07 -20.96
C MET A 1 -4.44 7.28 -20.22
N GLU A 2 -4.31 5.96 -20.18
CA GLU A 2 -5.39 5.08 -19.70
C GLU A 2 -5.60 5.26 -18.20
N ASN A 3 -6.88 5.38 -17.81
CA ASN A 3 -7.42 5.67 -16.47
C ASN A 3 -7.20 4.51 -15.46
N PHE A 4 -6.02 3.88 -15.48
CA PHE A 4 -5.77 2.63 -14.79
C PHE A 4 -5.78 2.78 -13.26
N CYS A 5 -5.55 3.96 -12.69
CA CYS A 5 -5.59 4.14 -11.22
C CYS A 5 -7.02 4.33 -10.70
N PHE A 6 -7.88 4.99 -11.49
CA PHE A 6 -9.20 5.45 -11.05
C PHE A 6 -10.18 4.30 -10.76
N GLN A 7 -10.09 3.22 -11.52
CA GLN A 7 -11.00 2.08 -11.40
C GLN A 7 -10.93 1.38 -10.02
N ASP A 8 -9.77 1.38 -9.36
CA ASP A 8 -9.64 0.79 -8.01
C ASP A 8 -10.31 1.69 -6.95
N PHE A 9 -10.29 3.02 -7.12
CA PHE A 9 -10.99 3.96 -6.23
C PHE A 9 -12.51 3.92 -6.40
N ASP A 10 -12.99 3.81 -7.64
CA ASP A 10 -14.42 3.64 -7.95
C ASP A 10 -14.99 2.36 -7.33
N PHE A 11 -14.17 1.30 -7.28
CA PHE A 11 -14.55 0.08 -6.60
C PHE A 11 -14.82 0.31 -5.10
N HIS A 12 -14.24 1.33 -4.47
CA HIS A 12 -14.47 1.61 -3.05
C HIS A 12 -15.58 2.64 -2.79
N GLU A 13 -16.37 3.02 -3.79
CA GLU A 13 -17.60 3.79 -3.55
C GLU A 13 -18.59 3.03 -2.65
N ALA A 14 -19.35 3.77 -1.86
CA ALA A 14 -20.38 3.23 -0.99
C ALA A 14 -21.49 2.54 -1.79
N GLU A 15 -21.93 1.36 -1.33
CA GLU A 15 -23.06 0.64 -1.92
C GLU A 15 -24.40 0.98 -1.24
N SER A 16 -24.37 1.71 -0.13
CA SER A 16 -25.56 2.13 0.60
C SER A 16 -25.29 3.39 1.41
N GLU A 17 -26.35 4.11 1.78
CA GLU A 17 -26.30 5.32 2.62
C GLU A 17 -25.76 5.08 4.04
N ALA A 18 -25.65 3.82 4.47
CA ALA A 18 -25.12 3.46 5.79
C ALA A 18 -23.58 3.34 5.83
N ALA A 19 -22.89 3.58 4.71
CA ALA A 19 -21.44 3.49 4.62
C ALA A 19 -20.88 4.67 3.82
N ASP A 20 -19.68 5.12 4.19
CA ASP A 20 -18.98 6.17 3.44
C ASP A 20 -18.17 5.60 2.27
N ILE A 21 -17.63 4.38 2.43
CA ILE A 21 -16.85 3.66 1.43
C ILE A 21 -17.01 2.15 1.59
N ARG A 22 -16.86 1.39 0.50
CA ARG A 22 -16.86 -0.08 0.50
C ARG A 22 -15.46 -0.61 0.82
N GLN A 23 -15.32 -1.55 1.75
CA GLN A 23 -14.01 -2.11 2.12
C GLN A 23 -13.43 -3.13 1.12
N SER A 24 -14.27 -4.02 0.60
CA SER A 24 -13.86 -5.13 -0.28
C SER A 24 -15.09 -5.73 -0.95
N ASN A 25 -14.88 -6.65 -1.90
CA ASN A 25 -15.93 -7.58 -2.31
C ASN A 25 -15.88 -8.84 -1.42
N THR A 26 -16.78 -9.77 -1.70
CA THR A 26 -16.91 -11.06 -1.03
C THR A 26 -16.16 -12.20 -1.73
N LEU A 27 -15.39 -11.91 -2.78
CA LEU A 27 -14.65 -12.91 -3.55
C LEU A 27 -13.20 -13.03 -3.02
N PRO A 28 -12.57 -14.22 -3.12
CA PRO A 28 -11.15 -14.37 -2.83
C PRO A 28 -10.30 -13.44 -3.71
N SER A 29 -9.21 -12.87 -3.17
CA SER A 29 -8.34 -11.89 -3.86
C SER A 29 -7.79 -12.37 -5.21
N VAL A 30 -7.65 -13.68 -5.41
CA VAL A 30 -7.22 -14.30 -6.69
C VAL A 30 -8.30 -14.27 -7.77
N ARG A 31 -9.55 -14.00 -7.41
CA ARG A 31 -10.71 -13.92 -8.31
C ARG A 31 -11.28 -12.51 -8.43
N THR A 32 -10.66 -11.53 -7.78
CA THR A 32 -11.01 -10.13 -7.92
C THR A 32 -10.15 -9.52 -9.03
N LEU A 33 -10.79 -8.77 -9.93
CA LEU A 33 -10.03 -7.95 -10.87
C LEU A 33 -9.12 -7.03 -10.06
N ARG A 34 -7.81 -7.06 -10.33
CA ARG A 34 -6.78 -6.20 -9.72
C ARG A 34 -6.59 -6.37 -8.20
N GLY A 35 -6.79 -7.60 -7.70
CA GLY A 35 -6.91 -7.92 -6.27
C GLY A 35 -5.96 -7.25 -5.27
N HIS A 36 -4.65 -7.20 -5.53
CA HIS A 36 -3.70 -6.59 -4.57
C HIS A 36 -3.69 -5.05 -4.58
N GLN A 37 -4.23 -4.40 -5.62
CA GLN A 37 -4.26 -2.93 -5.71
C GLN A 37 -5.44 -2.32 -4.96
N GLY A 38 -6.57 -3.04 -4.90
CA GLY A 38 -7.78 -2.60 -4.20
C GLY A 38 -7.54 -2.18 -2.74
N PRO A 39 -6.92 -3.02 -1.88
CA PRO A 39 -6.65 -2.66 -0.49
C PRO A 39 -5.88 -1.34 -0.32
N ALA A 40 -4.93 -1.05 -1.22
CA ALA A 40 -4.22 0.22 -1.19
C ALA A 40 -5.14 1.40 -1.53
N ALA A 41 -6.01 1.26 -2.53
CA ALA A 41 -6.99 2.28 -2.89
C ALA A 41 -8.00 2.55 -1.77
N PHE A 42 -8.47 1.50 -1.07
CA PHE A 42 -9.33 1.65 0.11
C PHE A 42 -8.67 2.50 1.21
N LEU A 43 -7.41 2.18 1.55
CA LEU A 43 -6.67 2.90 2.58
C LEU A 43 -6.42 4.36 2.18
N LEU A 44 -6.04 4.60 0.93
CA LEU A 44 -5.85 5.95 0.40
C LEU A 44 -7.14 6.77 0.48
N LYS A 45 -8.26 6.22 0.01
CA LYS A 45 -9.57 6.88 0.02
C LYS A 45 -10.09 7.15 1.44
N GLY A 46 -10.02 6.15 2.33
CA GLY A 46 -10.46 6.28 3.71
C GLY A 46 -9.63 7.28 4.53
N SER A 47 -8.38 7.51 4.14
CA SER A 47 -7.49 8.52 4.76
C SER A 47 -7.46 9.85 4.01
N ARG A 48 -8.18 9.96 2.89
CA ARG A 48 -8.19 11.12 1.96
C ARG A 48 -6.84 11.41 1.31
N LEU A 49 -5.89 10.48 1.38
CA LEU A 49 -4.57 10.64 0.76
C LEU A 49 -4.62 10.65 -0.77
N ASP A 50 -5.72 10.19 -1.36
CA ASP A 50 -6.03 10.32 -2.78
C ASP A 50 -6.14 11.80 -3.23
N GLU A 51 -6.45 12.72 -2.33
CA GLU A 51 -6.47 14.18 -2.59
C GLU A 51 -5.07 14.82 -2.51
N HIS A 52 -4.08 14.06 -2.02
CA HIS A 52 -2.73 14.53 -1.72
C HIS A 52 -1.65 13.93 -2.63
N GLY A 53 -2.02 13.55 -3.87
CA GLY A 53 -1.10 13.04 -4.89
C GLY A 53 -0.04 14.06 -5.35
N CYS A 54 0.88 13.63 -6.22
CA CYS A 54 2.03 14.44 -6.65
C CYS A 54 1.65 15.78 -7.31
N ASP A 55 0.48 15.84 -7.95
CA ASP A 55 -0.02 17.04 -8.64
C ASP A 55 -0.98 17.88 -7.77
N SER A 56 -1.13 17.57 -6.48
CA SER A 56 -2.03 18.31 -5.59
C SER A 56 -1.41 19.61 -5.09
N VAL A 57 -2.26 20.50 -4.56
CA VAL A 57 -1.82 21.77 -3.95
C VAL A 57 -0.99 21.52 -2.67
N THR A 58 -1.27 20.41 -1.98
CA THR A 58 -0.66 20.03 -0.71
C THR A 58 -0.23 18.55 -0.75
N PRO A 59 0.82 18.20 -1.52
CA PRO A 59 1.19 16.80 -1.72
C PRO A 59 1.75 16.19 -0.42
N ILE A 60 1.39 14.93 -0.15
CA ILE A 60 1.88 14.17 1.01
C ILE A 60 2.68 12.97 0.51
N ALA A 61 3.94 12.88 0.96
CA ALA A 61 4.77 11.71 0.69
C ALA A 61 4.24 10.50 1.49
N TYR A 62 3.63 9.55 0.79
CA TYR A 62 3.06 8.34 1.38
C TYR A 62 3.42 7.11 0.53
N THR A 63 3.62 5.97 1.18
CA THR A 63 3.82 4.68 0.51
C THR A 63 3.15 3.59 1.32
N HIS A 64 2.27 2.82 0.68
CA HIS A 64 1.73 1.58 1.23
C HIS A 64 2.62 0.40 0.81
N ILE A 65 2.94 -0.49 1.76
CA ILE A 65 3.72 -1.71 1.51
C ILE A 65 2.87 -2.91 1.93
N ASP A 66 2.33 -3.65 0.96
CA ASP A 66 1.61 -4.91 1.20
C ASP A 66 2.62 -6.01 1.54
N MET A 67 2.56 -6.53 2.78
CA MET A 67 3.43 -7.59 3.29
C MET A 67 2.70 -8.91 3.55
N GLY A 68 1.50 -9.11 2.99
CA GLY A 68 0.64 -10.25 3.30
C GLY A 68 1.26 -11.63 3.06
N ALA A 69 2.26 -11.74 2.16
CA ALA A 69 2.94 -12.99 1.83
C ALA A 69 4.39 -13.09 2.38
N CYS A 70 4.90 -12.05 3.05
CA CYS A 70 6.34 -11.93 3.33
C CYS A 70 6.84 -12.75 4.53
N MET A 71 5.93 -13.38 5.28
CA MET A 71 6.21 -14.01 6.58
C MET A 71 6.89 -15.38 6.51
N GLY A 72 6.97 -15.99 5.32
CA GLY A 72 7.49 -17.35 5.13
C GLY A 72 6.47 -18.45 5.40
N SER A 73 6.91 -19.71 5.33
CA SER A 73 6.06 -20.87 5.56
C SER A 73 6.16 -21.35 7.02
N HIS A 74 5.01 -21.62 7.63
CA HIS A 74 4.94 -22.28 8.94
C HIS A 74 5.76 -23.59 8.95
N PRO A 75 6.50 -23.92 10.03
CA PRO A 75 6.53 -23.26 11.35
C PRO A 75 7.56 -22.14 11.47
N GLN A 76 8.45 -21.95 10.50
CA GLN A 76 9.46 -20.90 10.54
C GLN A 76 8.89 -19.59 10.01
N VAL A 77 8.37 -18.77 10.94
CA VAL A 77 7.84 -17.43 10.63
C VAL A 77 8.60 -16.37 11.40
N SER A 78 9.06 -15.34 10.69
CA SER A 78 9.57 -14.03 11.16
C SER A 78 10.71 -13.49 10.29
N TYR A 79 10.59 -13.57 8.95
CA TYR A 79 11.50 -12.79 8.11
C TYR A 79 11.21 -11.30 8.32
N PRO A 80 12.23 -10.48 8.63
CA PRO A 80 12.04 -9.05 8.85
C PRO A 80 11.95 -8.32 7.50
N ASN A 81 11.10 -8.78 6.57
CA ASN A 81 10.91 -8.11 5.29
C ASN A 81 10.01 -6.88 5.47
N PRO A 82 10.28 -5.72 4.84
CA PRO A 82 11.47 -5.33 4.07
C PRO A 82 12.49 -4.49 4.90
N LEU A 83 12.75 -4.86 6.15
CA LEU A 83 13.59 -4.10 7.09
C LEU A 83 14.93 -3.70 6.49
N LEU A 84 15.69 -4.64 5.91
CA LEU A 84 17.01 -4.34 5.35
C LEU A 84 16.94 -3.36 4.18
N ALA A 85 15.88 -3.42 3.36
CA ALA A 85 15.69 -2.48 2.26
C ALA A 85 15.39 -1.06 2.77
N LEU A 86 14.56 -0.95 3.82
CA LEU A 86 14.25 0.34 4.46
C LEU A 86 15.48 0.91 5.18
N VAL A 87 16.25 0.08 5.88
CA VAL A 87 17.51 0.49 6.53
C VAL A 87 18.53 0.98 5.50
N ALA A 88 18.71 0.24 4.40
CA ALA A 88 19.63 0.64 3.33
C ALA A 88 19.21 1.96 2.67
N THR A 89 17.91 2.21 2.54
CA THR A 89 17.39 3.43 1.90
C THR A 89 17.42 4.64 2.84
N TYR A 90 17.01 4.48 4.10
CA TYR A 90 16.71 5.60 5.00
C TYR A 90 17.68 5.77 6.16
N ILE A 91 18.55 4.79 6.43
CA ILE A 91 19.48 4.85 7.57
C ILE A 91 20.92 4.91 7.07
N PHE A 92 21.33 3.98 6.20
CA PHE A 92 22.72 3.88 5.74
C PHE A 92 23.29 5.17 5.11
N PRO A 93 22.54 5.94 4.29
CA PRO A 93 23.05 7.19 3.74
C PRO A 93 23.34 8.28 4.79
N HIS A 94 22.76 8.14 5.99
CA HIS A 94 22.86 9.13 7.07
C HIS A 94 23.80 8.71 8.20
N ILE A 95 24.39 7.51 8.12
CA ILE A 95 25.42 7.08 9.05
C ILE A 95 26.78 7.03 8.36
N SER A 96 27.79 7.65 8.97
CA SER A 96 29.18 7.53 8.52
C SER A 96 29.68 6.12 8.85
N LEU A 97 29.37 5.14 8.01
CA LEU A 97 29.97 3.82 8.08
C LEU A 97 31.41 3.91 7.58
N SER A 98 32.34 4.26 8.48
CA SER A 98 33.75 3.97 8.29
C SER A 98 33.94 2.45 8.43
N PHE A 99 33.52 1.69 7.42
CA PHE A 99 33.77 0.27 7.37
C PHE A 99 35.25 0.06 7.04
N LYS A 100 36.07 -0.18 8.07
CA LYS A 100 37.38 -0.78 7.86
C LYS A 100 37.14 -2.23 7.48
N MET A 101 37.27 -2.53 6.18
CA MET A 101 37.54 -3.88 5.70
C MET A 101 38.90 -4.36 6.24
#